data_AF-A0AAP0EEX6-F1
#
_entry.id   AF-A0AAP0EEX6-F1
#
_cell.length_a   1.000
_cell.length_b   1.000
_cell.length_c   1.000
_cell.angle_alpha   90.00
_cell.angle_beta   90.00
_cell.angle_gamma   90.00
#
_symmetry.space_group_name_H-M   'P 1'
#
loop_
_entity.id
_entity.type
_entity.pdbx_description
1 polymer ?
#
loop_
_entity_poly.entity_id
_entity_poly.type
_entity_poly.pdbx_seq_one_letter_code
_entity_poly.pdbx_strand_id
1 'polypeptide(L)'
;MARPMTLLLASALLAVLFLVAEASIYRTTITTEVSQGGGGGMPEQCSREIMQVNLRDCENYIRQVSQSLVSSSGSVMMVVNQREQVPPQCCNQLKLMSEQCRCPAAFQAADQAMGTSYSRETYSERGYRIAGELPMRCNLEPQYCRQEYY
;
A
#
# COMPACT_ATOMS: atom_id res chain seq x y z
N MET A 1 58.99 -38.24 6.78
CA MET A 1 58.82 -37.71 8.16
C MET A 1 58.53 -36.22 8.05
N ALA A 2 57.25 -35.84 7.97
CA ALA A 2 56.87 -34.42 7.98
C ALA A 2 57.25 -33.83 9.35
N ARG A 3 58.00 -32.72 9.34
CA ARG A 3 58.55 -32.12 10.56
C ARG A 3 57.37 -31.63 11.43
N PRO A 4 57.37 -31.86 12.75
CA PRO A 4 56.28 -31.41 13.62
C PRO A 4 56.03 -29.90 13.52
N MET A 5 57.05 -29.15 13.11
CA MET A 5 57.02 -27.72 12.85
C MET A 5 56.15 -27.31 11.66
N THR A 6 56.04 -28.12 10.60
CA THR A 6 55.17 -27.82 9.44
C THR A 6 53.69 -28.08 9.72
N LEU A 7 53.38 -29.01 10.63
CA LEU A 7 52.00 -29.28 11.07
C LEU A 7 51.47 -28.17 12.00
N LEU A 8 52.33 -27.60 12.85
CA LEU A 8 51.99 -26.49 13.74
C LEU A 8 51.77 -25.17 12.98
N LEU A 9 52.54 -24.92 11.92
CA LEU A 9 52.35 -23.75 11.06
C LEU A 9 51.04 -23.84 10.24
N ALA A 10 50.71 -25.04 9.74
CA ALA A 10 49.48 -25.26 8.98
C ALA A 10 48.21 -25.14 9.84
N SER A 11 48.24 -25.59 11.11
CA SER A 11 47.10 -25.45 12.03
C SER A 11 46.87 -24.00 12.46
N ALA A 12 47.95 -23.22 12.66
CA ALA A 12 47.85 -21.80 12.97
C ALA A 12 47.26 -20.97 11.83
N LEU A 13 47.59 -21.29 10.57
CA LEU A 13 47.04 -20.63 9.39
C LEU A 13 45.54 -20.92 9.17
N LEU A 14 45.08 -22.15 9.47
CA LEU A 14 43.68 -22.55 9.35
C LEU A 14 42.77 -21.89 10.41
N ALA A 15 43.28 -21.63 11.62
CA ALA A 15 42.52 -21.00 12.70
C ALA A 15 42.22 -19.50 12.44
N VAL A 16 43.06 -18.81 11.67
CA VAL A 16 42.88 -17.40 11.32
C VAL A 16 41.80 -17.19 10.25
N LEU A 17 41.55 -18.20 9.40
CA LEU A 17 40.56 -18.12 8.31
C LEU A 17 39.10 -18.24 8.75
N PHE A 18 38.83 -18.66 9.99
CA PHE A 18 37.46 -18.86 10.51
C PHE A 18 36.87 -17.66 11.28
N LEU A 19 37.59 -16.53 11.36
CA LEU A 19 37.15 -15.33 12.10
C LEU A 19 36.54 -14.23 11.21
N VAL A 20 35.96 -14.59 10.06
CA VAL A 20 35.14 -13.68 9.25
C VAL A 20 33.72 -14.25 9.12
N ALA A 21 33.01 -14.24 10.23
CA ALA A 21 31.56 -14.36 10.26
C ALA A 21 31.04 -13.28 11.21
N GLU A 22 29.97 -12.58 10.81
CA GLU A 22 29.24 -11.54 11.54
C GLU A 22 29.83 -10.12 11.52
N ALA A 23 29.89 -9.48 10.33
CA ALA A 23 29.85 -8.00 10.27
C ALA A 23 29.40 -7.44 8.91
N SER A 24 28.39 -8.04 8.26
CA SER A 24 27.66 -7.39 7.16
C SER A 24 26.29 -8.10 7.12
N ILE A 25 25.12 -7.48 7.25
CA ILE A 25 24.64 -6.19 6.77
C ILE A 25 23.49 -5.77 7.72
N TYR A 26 23.76 -4.95 8.74
CA TYR A 26 22.74 -4.16 9.45
C TYR A 26 23.23 -2.73 9.50
N ARG A 27 23.17 -2.06 8.35
CA ARG A 27 23.29 -0.61 8.21
C ARG A 27 23.09 -0.27 6.72
N THR A 28 21.88 -0.44 6.23
CA THR A 28 21.39 0.46 5.18
C THR A 28 21.01 1.76 5.87
N THR A 29 22.02 2.61 6.01
CA THR A 29 21.96 3.96 5.44
C THR A 29 20.57 4.60 5.44
N ILE A 30 20.13 5.15 6.58
CA ILE A 30 19.18 6.28 6.54
C ILE A 30 20.00 7.54 6.26
N THR A 31 20.49 7.66 5.04
CA THR A 31 20.87 8.95 4.48
C THR A 31 20.15 9.05 3.15
N THR A 32 19.02 9.75 3.17
CA THR A 32 18.56 10.66 2.12
C THR A 32 19.28 10.51 0.78
N GLU A 33 18.88 9.54 -0.02
CA GLU A 33 19.13 9.52 -1.45
C GLU A 33 17.79 9.39 -2.16
N VAL A 34 17.19 10.55 -2.39
CA VAL A 34 16.25 10.76 -3.49
C VAL A 34 17.04 10.40 -4.76
N SER A 35 16.94 9.15 -5.20
CA SER A 35 17.46 8.74 -6.50
C SER A 35 16.38 8.04 -7.29
N GLN A 36 16.00 8.74 -8.35
CA GLN A 36 15.05 8.41 -9.40
C GLN A 36 15.18 6.96 -9.90
N GLY A 37 14.09 6.21 -9.78
CA GLY A 37 13.81 5.00 -10.53
C GLY A 37 12.30 4.80 -10.54
N GLY A 38 11.67 5.04 -11.70
CA GLY A 38 10.21 5.06 -11.85
C GLY A 38 9.53 3.76 -11.41
N GLY A 39 8.68 3.88 -10.39
CA GLY A 39 7.85 2.82 -9.83
C GLY A 39 7.28 3.31 -8.50
N GLY A 40 6.13 3.98 -8.54
CA GLY A 40 5.49 4.67 -7.40
C GLY A 40 5.03 3.70 -6.32
N GLY A 41 5.95 3.18 -5.52
CA GLY A 41 5.64 2.33 -4.39
C GLY A 41 5.04 3.12 -3.23
N MET A 42 4.00 2.58 -2.62
CA MET A 42 3.40 3.13 -1.40
C MET A 42 4.43 3.15 -0.24
N PRO A 43 4.53 4.26 0.53
CA PRO A 43 5.43 4.32 1.68
C PRO A 43 5.15 3.19 2.70
N GLU A 44 6.19 2.53 3.20
CA GLU A 44 6.07 1.40 4.15
C GLU A 44 5.28 1.77 5.41
N GLN A 45 5.41 3.02 5.87
CA GLN A 45 4.64 3.51 7.02
C GLN A 45 3.14 3.42 6.76
N CYS A 46 2.68 3.84 5.59
CA CYS A 46 1.27 3.82 5.26
C CYS A 46 0.74 2.39 5.10
N SER A 47 1.55 1.47 4.54
CA SER A 47 1.21 0.05 4.50
C SER A 47 0.96 -0.52 5.91
N ARG A 48 1.81 -0.18 6.88
CA ARG A 48 1.60 -0.58 8.29
C ARG A 48 0.33 0.00 8.89
N GLU A 49 0.08 1.29 8.70
CA GLU A 49 -1.13 1.94 9.22
C GLU A 49 -2.41 1.32 8.64
N ILE A 50 -2.42 1.02 7.34
CA ILE A 50 -3.57 0.37 6.69
C ILE A 50 -3.87 -0.99 7.31
N MET A 51 -2.84 -1.82 7.52
CA MET A 51 -3.02 -3.13 8.14
C MET A 51 -3.57 -3.03 9.57
N GLN A 52 -3.17 -2.00 10.32
CA GLN A 52 -3.61 -1.77 11.69
C GLN A 52 -5.04 -1.24 11.77
N VAL A 53 -5.38 -0.25 10.94
CA VAL A 53 -6.69 0.42 10.97
C VAL A 53 -7.80 -0.47 10.41
N ASN A 54 -7.49 -1.29 9.40
CA ASN A 54 -8.44 -2.12 8.67
C ASN A 54 -9.55 -1.29 7.99
N LEU A 55 -9.48 -1.16 6.65
CA LEU A 55 -10.32 -0.25 5.87
C LEU A 55 -11.63 -0.90 5.37
N ARG A 56 -12.09 -1.97 6.01
CA ARG A 56 -13.20 -2.81 5.52
C ARG A 56 -14.50 -2.05 5.29
N ASP A 57 -14.81 -1.02 6.07
CA ASP A 57 -16.04 -0.24 5.85
C ASP A 57 -15.92 0.63 4.59
N CYS A 58 -14.74 1.21 4.34
CA CYS A 58 -14.47 1.91 3.09
C CYS A 58 -14.47 0.97 1.90
N GLU A 59 -13.87 -0.21 2.01
CA GLU A 59 -13.89 -1.24 0.95
C GLU A 59 -15.32 -1.64 0.58
N ASN A 60 -16.14 -1.95 1.59
CA ASN A 60 -17.54 -2.33 1.38
C ASN A 60 -18.34 -1.19 0.73
N TYR A 61 -18.13 0.04 1.19
CA TYR A 61 -18.78 1.22 0.64
C TYR A 61 -18.41 1.44 -0.83
N ILE A 62 -17.12 1.42 -1.15
CA ILE A 62 -16.63 1.57 -2.53
C ILE A 62 -17.23 0.48 -3.41
N ARG A 63 -17.20 -0.78 -2.96
CA ARG A 63 -17.77 -1.93 -3.67
C ARG A 63 -19.27 -1.74 -3.95
N GLN A 64 -20.06 -1.36 -2.96
CA GLN A 64 -21.50 -1.14 -3.11
C GLN A 64 -21.80 -0.06 -4.15
N VAL A 65 -21.20 1.11 -4.02
CA VAL A 65 -21.50 2.27 -4.88
C VAL A 65 -20.97 2.06 -6.30
N SER A 66 -19.83 1.38 -6.45
CA SER A 66 -19.27 1.07 -7.76
C SER A 66 -20.15 0.09 -8.56
N GLN A 67 -20.77 -0.90 -7.90
CA GLN A 67 -21.63 -1.91 -8.52
C GLN A 67 -23.05 -1.41 -8.85
N SER A 68 -23.54 -0.38 -8.16
CA SER A 68 -24.95 0.06 -8.19
C SER A 68 -25.53 0.52 -9.54
N LEU A 69 -24.79 0.51 -10.66
CA LEU A 69 -25.32 0.88 -12.00
C LEU A 69 -25.20 -0.23 -13.06
N VAL A 70 -24.88 -1.47 -12.70
CA VAL A 70 -24.97 -2.59 -13.66
C VAL A 70 -26.41 -3.10 -13.70
N SER A 71 -27.31 -2.34 -14.34
CA SER A 71 -28.60 -2.88 -14.77
C SER A 71 -28.40 -3.75 -16.02
N SER A 72 -29.04 -4.92 -16.08
CA SER A 72 -29.01 -5.91 -17.18
C SER A 72 -29.59 -5.41 -18.53
N SER A 73 -29.78 -4.10 -18.71
CA SER A 73 -30.63 -3.51 -19.76
C SER A 73 -29.89 -2.56 -20.70
N GLY A 74 -28.56 -2.42 -20.60
CA GLY A 74 -27.75 -1.65 -21.56
C GLY A 74 -28.06 -0.16 -21.70
N SER A 75 -28.94 0.38 -20.85
CA SER A 75 -29.35 1.78 -20.85
C SER A 75 -28.54 2.55 -19.81
N VAL A 76 -27.83 3.59 -20.25
CA VAL A 76 -27.14 4.53 -19.36
C VAL A 76 -28.21 5.34 -18.63
N MET A 77 -28.62 4.87 -17.45
CA MET A 77 -29.33 5.71 -16.50
C MET A 77 -28.33 6.73 -15.94
N MET A 78 -28.33 7.92 -16.54
CA MET A 78 -27.86 9.10 -15.83
C MET A 78 -28.84 9.37 -14.68
N VAL A 79 -28.26 9.57 -13.49
CA VAL A 79 -28.88 10.07 -12.23
C VAL A 79 -29.77 9.01 -11.52
N VAL A 80 -29.78 8.75 -10.21
CA VAL A 80 -29.57 9.54 -8.97
C VAL A 80 -29.33 8.48 -7.86
N ASN A 81 -28.14 8.33 -7.26
CA ASN A 81 -27.84 8.91 -5.96
C ASN A 81 -26.33 8.71 -5.67
N GLN A 82 -25.48 9.62 -6.16
CA GLN A 82 -24.13 9.84 -5.62
C GLN A 82 -24.18 10.45 -4.19
N ARG A 83 -25.29 10.25 -3.49
CA ARG A 83 -25.65 10.75 -2.15
C ARG A 83 -25.85 9.62 -1.15
N GLU A 84 -25.44 8.38 -1.44
CA GLU A 84 -25.18 7.45 -0.34
C GLU A 84 -24.05 8.05 0.48
N GLN A 85 -24.42 8.68 1.60
CA GLN A 85 -23.50 9.27 2.55
C GLN A 85 -22.44 8.24 2.88
N VAL A 86 -21.18 8.67 2.92
CA VAL A 86 -20.10 7.77 3.33
C VAL A 86 -20.43 7.27 4.73
N PRO A 87 -20.41 5.95 4.98
CA PRO A 87 -20.66 5.42 6.31
C PRO A 87 -19.71 6.08 7.33
N PRO A 88 -20.22 6.54 8.49
CA PRO A 88 -19.38 7.15 9.52
C PRO A 88 -18.17 6.29 9.90
N GLN A 89 -18.31 4.96 9.85
CA GLN A 89 -17.27 3.98 10.10
C GLN A 89 -16.10 4.09 9.10
N CYS A 90 -16.40 4.26 7.81
CA CYS A 90 -15.36 4.49 6.80
C CYS A 90 -14.63 5.82 7.07
N CYS A 91 -15.36 6.89 7.38
CA CYS A 91 -14.71 8.16 7.71
C CYS A 91 -13.87 8.07 8.99
N ASN A 92 -14.30 7.30 9.99
CA ASN A 92 -13.52 7.05 11.20
C ASN A 92 -12.24 6.27 10.90
N GLN A 93 -12.30 5.25 10.03
CA GLN A 93 -11.11 4.54 9.56
C GLN A 93 -10.12 5.49 8.89
N LEU A 94 -10.56 6.31 7.93
CA LEU A 94 -9.70 7.30 7.28
C LEU A 94 -9.16 8.36 8.24
N LYS A 95 -9.93 8.74 9.26
CA LYS A 95 -9.49 9.70 10.28
C LYS A 95 -8.35 9.16 11.15
N LEU A 96 -8.28 7.85 11.37
CA LEU A 96 -7.20 7.19 12.11
C LEU A 96 -5.89 7.12 11.31
N MET A 97 -5.95 7.29 10.00
CA MET A 97 -4.77 7.36 9.15
C MET A 97 -4.06 8.69 9.31
N SER A 98 -2.72 8.65 9.29
CA SER A 98 -1.89 9.84 9.12
C SER A 98 -2.29 10.56 7.83
N GLU A 99 -2.20 11.89 7.82
CA GLU A 99 -2.65 12.71 6.68
C GLU A 99 -2.04 12.28 5.35
N GLN A 100 -0.72 12.02 5.33
CA GLN A 100 0.00 11.53 4.16
C GLN A 100 -0.42 10.12 3.71
N CYS A 101 -1.08 9.35 4.58
CA CYS A 101 -1.50 7.98 4.32
C CYS A 101 -2.99 7.85 3.97
N ARG A 102 -3.78 8.93 4.06
CA ARG A 102 -5.22 8.90 3.75
C ARG A 102 -5.51 8.60 2.28
N CYS A 103 -4.79 9.24 1.36
CA CYS A 103 -4.94 8.96 -0.07
C CYS A 103 -4.48 7.55 -0.44
N PRO A 104 -3.27 7.14 -0.02
CA PRO A 104 -2.85 5.75 -0.18
C PRO A 104 -3.83 4.72 0.40
N ALA A 105 -4.39 4.98 1.58
CA ALA A 105 -5.42 4.13 2.19
C ALA A 105 -6.70 4.07 1.36
N ALA A 106 -7.21 5.21 0.90
CA ALA A 106 -8.42 5.26 0.09
C ALA A 106 -8.26 4.43 -1.19
N PHE A 107 -7.12 4.53 -1.89
CA PHE A 107 -6.85 3.75 -3.10
C PHE A 107 -6.66 2.26 -2.80
N GLN A 108 -5.96 1.91 -1.72
CA GLN A 108 -5.86 0.51 -1.28
C GLN A 108 -7.23 -0.10 -0.97
N ALA A 109 -8.15 0.67 -0.37
CA ALA A 109 -9.51 0.22 -0.15
C ALA A 109 -10.27 0.00 -1.47
N ALA A 110 -9.98 0.80 -2.50
CA ALA A 110 -10.53 0.60 -3.83
C ALA A 110 -10.00 -0.69 -4.46
N ASP A 111 -8.70 -0.96 -4.39
CA ASP A 111 -8.08 -2.19 -4.89
C ASP A 111 -8.72 -3.43 -4.25
N GLN A 112 -8.89 -3.41 -2.92
CA GLN A 112 -9.54 -4.49 -2.17
C GLN A 112 -11.05 -4.62 -2.46
N ALA A 113 -11.73 -3.50 -2.73
CA ALA A 113 -13.13 -3.50 -3.14
C ALA A 113 -13.32 -4.20 -4.50
N MET A 114 -12.37 -4.02 -5.42
CA MET A 114 -12.40 -4.59 -6.77
C MET A 114 -11.90 -6.03 -6.83
N GLY A 115 -11.01 -6.43 -5.91
CA GLY A 115 -10.43 -7.77 -5.86
C GLY A 115 -9.64 -8.10 -7.15
N THR A 116 -9.62 -9.37 -7.53
CA THR A 116 -8.97 -9.83 -8.79
C THR A 116 -9.83 -9.60 -10.02
N SER A 117 -11.08 -9.18 -9.85
CA SER A 117 -12.02 -8.88 -10.93
C SER A 117 -11.77 -7.50 -11.51
N TYR A 118 -10.70 -7.38 -12.28
CA TYR A 118 -10.47 -6.28 -13.25
C TYR A 118 -11.46 -6.33 -14.43
N SER A 119 -12.56 -7.08 -14.30
CA SER A 119 -13.41 -7.57 -15.40
C SER A 119 -14.30 -6.51 -16.03
N ARG A 120 -14.22 -5.25 -15.59
CA ARG A 120 -14.86 -4.11 -16.26
C ARG A 120 -14.07 -2.84 -15.98
N GLU A 121 -13.37 -2.33 -16.98
CA GLU A 121 -12.61 -1.07 -16.92
C GLU A 121 -13.42 0.05 -16.25
N THR A 122 -14.69 0.21 -16.64
CA THR A 122 -15.63 1.19 -16.05
C THR A 122 -15.94 0.97 -14.55
N TYR A 123 -15.92 -0.28 -14.07
CA TYR A 123 -16.11 -0.58 -12.64
C TYR A 123 -14.89 -0.15 -11.83
N SER A 124 -13.70 -0.41 -12.39
CA SER A 124 -12.42 -0.07 -11.78
C SER A 124 -12.22 1.45 -11.67
N GLU A 125 -12.40 2.17 -12.78
CA GLU A 125 -12.33 3.63 -12.83
C GLU A 125 -13.28 4.29 -11.82
N ARG A 126 -14.50 3.76 -11.69
CA ARG A 126 -15.46 4.30 -10.73
C ARG A 126 -15.00 4.07 -9.29
N GLY A 127 -14.44 2.90 -8.98
CA GLY A 127 -13.89 2.59 -7.66
C GLY A 127 -12.82 3.59 -7.25
N TYR A 128 -11.85 3.85 -8.13
CA TYR A 128 -10.79 4.83 -7.87
C TYR A 128 -11.30 6.27 -7.75
N ARG A 129 -12.28 6.66 -8.59
CA ARG A 129 -12.92 7.98 -8.47
C ARG A 129 -13.60 8.17 -7.12
N ILE A 130 -14.38 7.18 -6.67
CA ILE A 130 -15.05 7.24 -5.35
C ILE A 130 -14.00 7.34 -4.24
N ALA A 131 -12.94 6.53 -4.30
CA ALA A 131 -11.86 6.56 -3.33
C ALA A 131 -11.17 7.94 -3.26
N GLY A 132 -10.90 8.57 -4.41
CA GLY A 132 -10.26 9.88 -4.46
C GLY A 132 -11.09 11.02 -3.86
N GLU A 133 -12.42 10.84 -3.75
CA GLU A 133 -13.35 11.80 -3.14
C GLU A 133 -13.61 11.51 -1.65
N LEU A 134 -13.20 10.34 -1.13
CA LEU A 134 -13.51 9.96 0.26
C LEU A 134 -13.02 10.98 1.30
N PRO A 135 -11.79 11.52 1.23
CA PRO A 135 -11.33 12.49 2.22
C PRO A 135 -12.22 13.74 2.28
N MET A 136 -12.52 14.37 1.15
CA MET A 136 -13.46 15.50 1.09
C MET A 136 -14.81 15.13 1.69
N ARG A 137 -15.36 13.97 1.30
CA ARG A 137 -16.69 13.54 1.75
C ARG A 137 -16.73 13.21 3.25
N CYS A 138 -15.57 12.88 3.82
CA CYS A 138 -15.35 12.72 5.25
C CYS A 138 -14.85 13.98 5.95
N ASN A 139 -14.70 15.10 5.24
CA ASN A 139 -14.15 16.36 5.73
C ASN A 139 -12.74 16.19 6.36
N LEU A 140 -11.86 15.48 5.64
CA LEU A 140 -10.48 15.19 6.00
C LEU A 140 -9.53 15.77 4.94
N GLU A 141 -8.35 16.20 5.38
CA GLU A 141 -7.25 16.58 4.49
C GLU A 141 -6.43 15.36 4.05
N PRO A 142 -5.77 15.38 2.87
CA PRO A 142 -6.09 16.29 1.77
C PRO A 142 -7.50 16.00 1.24
N GLN A 143 -8.25 17.04 0.83
CA GLN A 143 -9.65 16.84 0.41
C GLN A 143 -9.81 15.96 -0.83
N TYR A 144 -8.84 16.00 -1.76
CA TYR A 144 -8.87 15.19 -2.97
C TYR A 144 -7.57 14.43 -3.14
N CYS A 145 -7.70 13.19 -3.58
CA CYS A 145 -6.57 12.36 -3.97
C CYS A 145 -6.51 12.25 -5.48
N ARG A 146 -5.33 12.50 -6.03
CA ARG A 146 -5.04 12.20 -7.43
C ARG A 146 -4.31 10.86 -7.50
N GLN A 147 -4.69 10.03 -8.46
CA GLN A 147 -4.07 8.71 -8.68
C GLN A 147 -2.69 8.81 -9.35
N GLU A 148 -2.12 10.02 -9.51
CA GLU A 148 -0.86 10.26 -10.25
C GLU A 148 0.38 9.57 -9.64
N TYR A 149 0.25 8.92 -8.48
CA TYR A 149 1.38 8.35 -7.74
C TYR A 149 1.07 6.99 -7.09
N TYR A 150 0.26 6.17 -7.76
CA TYR A 150 0.21 4.72 -7.58
C TYR A 150 0.56 4.02 -8.89
#